data_AF-A0AAV6LSI2-F1
#
_entry.id   AF-A0AAV6LSI2-F1
#
_cell.length_a   1.000
_cell.length_b   1.000
_cell.length_c   1.000
_cell.angle_alpha   90.00
_cell.angle_beta   90.00
_cell.angle_gamma   90.00
#
_symmetry.space_group_name_H-M   'P 1'
#
loop_
_entity.id
_entity.type
_entity.pdbx_description
1 polymer ?
#
loop_
_entity_poly.entity_id
_entity_poly.type
_entity_poly.pdbx_seq_one_letter_code
_entity_poly.pdbx_strand_id
1 'polypeptide(L)'
;MGVTDEQKVTLATFTLKGQALIWWEAIQRLLSASLPDVQPPVPQVITWSRFVKAFSDCYCPEMYRFQQEAYFINLKQGSMSVAEYEAKFNALSAYATDMVDTGEKKGRRLDRRKMLEPE
;
A
#
# COMPACT_ATOMS: atom_id res chain seq x y z
N MET A 1 8.67 -8.65 24.17
CA MET A 1 8.36 -7.20 24.23
C MET A 1 8.01 -6.76 22.83
N GLY A 2 6.79 -6.25 22.61
CA GLY A 2 6.34 -5.79 21.28
C GLY A 2 6.88 -4.41 20.97
N VAL A 3 7.14 -4.13 19.69
CA VAL A 3 7.53 -2.79 19.22
C VAL A 3 6.38 -1.82 19.50
N THR A 4 6.66 -0.74 20.21
CA THR A 4 5.67 0.31 20.51
C THR A 4 5.34 1.08 19.23
N ASP A 5 4.13 1.65 19.17
CA ASP A 5 3.71 2.38 17.98
C ASP A 5 4.57 3.61 17.70
N GLU A 6 5.11 4.24 18.75
CA GLU A 6 6.11 5.31 18.66
C GLU A 6 7.34 4.85 17.89
N GLN A 7 7.94 3.72 18.29
CA GLN A 7 9.14 3.17 17.66
C GLN A 7 8.90 2.84 16.18
N LYS A 8 7.71 2.36 15.82
CA LYS A 8 7.35 2.10 14.41
C LYS A 8 7.29 3.39 13.61
N VAL A 9 6.66 4.44 14.15
CA VAL A 9 6.59 5.75 13.49
C VAL A 9 7.98 6.36 13.37
N THR A 10 8.78 6.38 14.44
CA THR A 10 10.16 6.88 14.38
C THR A 10 10.99 6.16 13.32
N LEU A 11 10.92 4.83 13.27
CA LEU A 11 11.65 4.06 12.28
C LEU A 11 11.19 4.39 10.84
N ALA A 12 9.88 4.47 10.61
CA ALA A 12 9.35 4.78 9.28
C ALA A 12 9.72 6.21 8.84
N THR A 13 9.62 7.19 9.74
CA THR A 13 9.96 8.59 9.44
C THR A 13 11.45 8.77 9.15
N PHE A 14 12.32 7.97 9.78
CA PHE A 14 13.75 7.93 9.46
C PHE A 14 14.05 7.47 8.03
N THR A 15 13.16 6.68 7.43
CA THR A 15 13.30 6.26 6.01
C THR A 15 12.80 7.29 5.01
N LEU A 16 12.02 8.29 5.45
CA LEU A 16 11.51 9.34 4.58
C LEU A 16 12.62 10.33 4.21
N LYS A 17 12.69 10.70 2.92
CA LYS A 17 13.68 11.63 2.40
C LYS A 17 13.04 12.65 1.46
N GLY A 18 13.65 13.83 1.34
CA GLY A 18 13.22 14.88 0.43
C GLY A 18 11.78 15.33 0.70
N GLN A 19 10.94 15.33 -0.33
CA GLN A 19 9.54 15.76 -0.25
C GLN A 19 8.72 14.97 0.77
N ALA A 20 9.05 13.70 1.01
CA ALA A 20 8.34 12.87 1.98
C ALA A 20 8.61 13.25 3.42
N LEU A 21 9.83 13.73 3.72
CA LEU A 21 10.15 14.24 5.05
C LEU A 21 9.45 15.59 5.30
N ILE A 22 9.48 16.49 4.32
CA ILE A 22 8.82 17.81 4.40
C ILE A 22 7.30 17.64 4.62
N TRP A 23 6.68 16.73 3.87
CA TRP A 23 5.27 16.38 4.05
C TRP A 23 5.00 15.84 5.46
N TRP A 24 5.84 14.92 5.95
CA TRP A 24 5.66 14.33 7.26
C TRP A 24 5.75 15.36 8.39
N GLU A 25 6.71 16.29 8.33
CA GLU A 25 6.82 17.37 9.32
C GLU A 25 5.58 18.28 9.35
N ALA A 26 4.98 18.56 8.19
CA ALA A 26 3.74 19.34 8.09
C ALA A 26 2.54 18.57 8.67
N ILE A 27 2.39 17.30 8.31
CA ILE A 27 1.29 16.43 8.79
C ILE A 27 1.42 16.13 10.28
N GLN A 28 2.64 15.94 10.79
CA GLN A 28 2.88 15.70 12.22
C GLN A 28 2.32 16.85 13.07
N ARG A 29 2.53 18.11 12.64
CA ARG A 29 1.97 19.30 13.30
C ARG A 29 0.45 19.36 13.26
N LEU A 30 -0.16 18.96 12.14
CA LEU A 30 -1.62 18.92 11.99
C LEU A 30 -2.25 17.80 12.84
N LEU A 31 -1.64 16.61 12.83
CA LEU A 31 -2.10 15.47 13.61
C LEU A 31 -1.95 15.70 15.12
N SER A 32 -0.92 16.44 15.54
CA SER A 32 -0.76 16.86 16.94
C SER A 32 -1.75 17.94 17.35
N ALA A 33 -2.19 18.81 16.43
CA ALA A 33 -3.13 19.91 16.71
C ALA A 33 -4.60 19.48 16.67
N SER A 34 -4.94 18.43 15.92
CA SER A 34 -6.32 17.94 15.75
C SER A 34 -6.79 17.01 16.89
N LEU A 35 -5.97 16.77 17.91
CA LEU A 35 -6.36 15.93 19.04
C LEU A 35 -7.21 16.74 20.03
N PRO A 36 -8.40 16.25 20.43
CA PRO A 36 -9.24 16.93 21.39
C PRO A 36 -8.51 17.05 22.74
N ASP A 37 -8.68 18.19 23.39
CA ASP A 37 -8.15 18.53 24.72
C ASP A 37 -8.75 17.63 25.81
N VAL A 38 -8.33 16.36 25.82
CA VAL A 38 -8.75 15.37 26.80
C VAL A 38 -7.51 14.92 27.55
N GLN A 39 -7.34 15.50 28.75
CA GLN A 39 -6.39 15.06 29.78
C GLN A 39 -6.65 13.60 30.20
N PRO A 40 -5.65 12.84 30.72
CA PRO A 40 -4.42 13.30 31.42
C PRO A 40 -3.12 13.05 30.60
N PRO A 41 -1.90 13.28 31.14
CA PRO A 41 -0.69 13.62 30.38
C PRO A 41 -0.03 12.37 29.82
N VAL A 42 -0.62 11.78 28.79
CA VAL A 42 0.09 10.82 27.94
C VAL A 42 0.79 11.66 26.88
N PRO A 43 2.11 11.49 26.62
CA PRO A 43 2.72 12.09 25.44
C PRO A 43 1.84 11.75 24.25
N GLN A 44 1.32 12.77 23.58
CA GLN A 44 0.33 12.62 22.52
C GLN A 44 1.02 12.09 21.27
N VAL A 45 1.41 10.82 21.32
CA VAL A 45 2.22 10.14 20.31
C VAL A 45 1.32 9.80 19.12
N ILE A 46 1.79 10.11 17.92
CA ILE A 46 1.12 9.66 16.70
C ILE A 46 1.17 8.13 16.66
N THR A 47 0.01 7.50 16.78
CA THR A 47 -0.14 6.05 16.67
C THR A 47 0.26 5.58 15.27
N TRP A 48 0.80 4.36 15.15
CA TRP A 48 1.20 3.77 13.87
C TRP A 48 0.06 3.77 12.85
N SER A 49 -1.17 3.47 13.29
CA SER A 49 -2.37 3.51 12.45
C SER A 49 -2.60 4.87 11.79
N ARG A 50 -2.38 5.97 12.51
CA ARG A 50 -2.55 7.33 11.97
C ARG A 50 -1.46 7.70 10.99
N PHE A 51 -0.21 7.31 11.27
CA PHE A 51 0.89 7.44 10.32
C PHE A 51 0.56 6.73 9.01
N VAL A 52 0.18 5.44 9.07
CA VAL A 52 -0.13 4.63 7.87
C VAL A 52 -1.30 5.21 7.10
N LYS A 53 -2.35 5.67 7.78
CA LYS A 53 -3.49 6.30 7.12
C LYS A 53 -3.08 7.57 6.37
N ALA A 54 -2.43 8.51 7.05
CA ALA A 54 -2.00 9.76 6.42
C ALA A 54 -1.01 9.51 5.27
N PHE A 55 -0.07 8.59 5.47
CA PHE A 55 0.90 8.20 4.44
C PHE A 55 0.21 7.58 3.24
N SER A 56 -0.74 6.67 3.45
CA SER A 56 -1.49 6.08 2.36
C SER A 56 -2.37 7.11 1.65
N ASP A 57 -3.01 8.04 2.36
CA ASP A 57 -3.88 9.03 1.73
C ASP A 57 -3.06 10.00 0.84
N CYS A 58 -1.83 10.34 1.25
CA CYS A 58 -0.97 11.23 0.49
C CYS A 58 -0.19 10.55 -0.65
N TYR A 59 0.32 9.33 -0.43
CA TYR A 59 1.20 8.63 -1.39
C TYR A 59 0.52 7.51 -2.15
N CYS A 60 -0.60 7.01 -1.67
CA CYS A 60 -1.40 5.96 -2.32
C CYS A 60 -2.87 6.41 -2.40
N PRO A 61 -3.16 7.56 -3.07
CA PRO A 61 -4.52 8.04 -3.21
C PRO A 61 -5.39 6.95 -3.83
N GLU A 62 -6.69 6.97 -3.52
CA GLU A 62 -7.67 6.00 -4.01
C GLU A 62 -7.61 5.82 -5.53
N MET A 63 -7.32 6.90 -6.27
CA MET A 63 -7.11 6.88 -7.71
C MET A 63 -5.87 6.06 -8.16
N TYR A 64 -4.81 6.02 -7.35
CA TYR A 64 -3.66 5.14 -7.61
C TYR A 64 -4.05 3.68 -7.40
N ARG A 65 -4.80 3.36 -6.34
CA ARG A 65 -5.31 2.00 -6.12
C ARG A 65 -6.22 1.53 -7.25
N PHE A 66 -7.15 2.37 -7.69
CA PHE A 66 -8.02 2.09 -8.82
C PHE A 66 -7.22 1.88 -10.12
N GLN A 67 -6.17 2.66 -10.34
CA GLN A 67 -5.26 2.44 -11.48
C GLN A 67 -4.50 1.12 -11.36
N GLN A 68 -3.93 0.78 -10.19
CA GLN A 68 -3.25 -0.50 -9.99
C GLN A 68 -4.19 -1.69 -10.21
N GLU A 69 -5.44 -1.58 -9.77
CA GLU A 69 -6.48 -2.58 -10.02
C GLU A 69 -6.82 -2.69 -11.52
N ALA A 70 -7.02 -1.56 -12.21
CA ALA A 70 -7.25 -1.55 -13.66
C ALA A 70 -6.07 -2.14 -14.44
N TYR A 71 -4.83 -1.85 -14.01
CA TYR A 71 -3.62 -2.47 -14.56
C TYR A 71 -3.60 -3.97 -14.31
N PHE A 72 -3.98 -4.43 -13.11
CA PHE A 72 -4.05 -5.85 -12.79
C PHE A 72 -5.08 -6.59 -13.65
N ILE A 73 -6.29 -6.04 -13.82
CA ILE A 73 -7.35 -6.59 -14.68
C ILE A 73 -6.84 -6.78 -16.11
N ASN A 74 -6.10 -5.78 -16.61
CA ASN A 74 -5.62 -5.74 -17.98
C ASN A 74 -4.20 -6.29 -18.15
N LEU A 75 -3.55 -6.79 -17.09
CA LEU A 75 -2.14 -7.16 -17.09
C LEU A 75 -1.89 -8.34 -18.03
N LYS A 76 -1.64 -8.10 -19.32
CA LYS A 76 -1.04 -8.92 -20.39
C LYS A 76 0.31 -9.58 -20.02
N GLN A 77 0.63 -10.81 -20.43
CA GLN A 77 2.03 -11.25 -20.44
C GLN A 77 2.66 -10.58 -21.66
N GLY A 78 2.01 -10.70 -22.82
CA GLY A 78 2.44 -10.02 -24.04
C GLY A 78 3.86 -10.46 -24.40
N SER A 79 4.76 -9.49 -24.55
CA SER A 79 6.19 -9.74 -24.79
C SER A 79 7.02 -9.94 -23.52
N MET A 80 6.43 -9.92 -22.32
CA MET A 80 7.17 -10.12 -21.06
C MET A 80 7.56 -11.59 -20.89
N SER A 81 8.73 -11.82 -20.31
CA SER A 81 9.09 -13.15 -19.84
C SER A 81 8.14 -13.62 -18.74
N VAL A 82 7.99 -14.94 -18.59
CA VAL A 82 7.13 -15.54 -17.56
C VAL A 82 7.51 -15.04 -16.15
N ALA A 83 8.80 -14.88 -15.87
CA ALA A 83 9.30 -14.39 -14.58
C ALA A 83 8.92 -12.91 -14.32
N GLU A 84 9.06 -12.04 -15.33
CA GLU A 84 8.66 -10.63 -15.20
C GLU A 84 7.16 -10.47 -15.06
N TYR A 85 6.40 -11.30 -15.77
CA TYR A 85 4.95 -11.34 -15.63
C TYR A 85 4.53 -11.81 -14.24
N GLU A 86 5.13 -12.87 -13.71
CA GLU A 86 4.85 -13.39 -12.37
C GLU A 86 5.19 -12.36 -11.28
N ALA A 87 6.33 -11.67 -11.40
CA ALA A 87 6.72 -10.60 -10.49
C ALA A 87 5.67 -9.45 -10.49
N LYS A 88 5.24 -9.01 -11.67
CA LYS A 88 4.20 -7.97 -11.80
C LYS A 88 2.84 -8.43 -11.31
N PHE A 89 2.47 -9.67 -11.58
CA PHE A 89 1.23 -10.26 -11.10
C PHE A 89 1.19 -10.29 -9.58
N ASN A 90 2.26 -10.75 -8.93
CA ASN A 90 2.34 -10.80 -7.47
C ASN A 90 2.30 -9.40 -6.85
N ALA A 91 3.05 -8.44 -7.40
CA ALA A 91 3.05 -7.05 -6.93
C ALA A 91 1.65 -6.40 -7.03
N LEU A 92 0.96 -6.61 -8.16
CA LEU A 92 -0.36 -6.03 -8.42
C LEU A 92 -1.50 -6.77 -7.71
N SER A 93 -1.33 -8.06 -7.40
CA SER A 93 -2.34 -8.85 -6.69
C SER A 93 -2.66 -8.32 -5.29
N ALA A 94 -1.71 -7.62 -4.65
CA ALA A 94 -1.90 -6.96 -3.37
C ALA A 94 -2.95 -5.83 -3.42
N TYR A 95 -3.17 -5.22 -4.59
CA TYR A 95 -4.11 -4.12 -4.79
C TYR A 95 -5.50 -4.56 -5.22
N ALA A 96 -5.66 -5.84 -5.60
CA ALA A 96 -6.90 -6.41 -6.12
C ALA A 96 -7.33 -7.61 -5.28
N THR A 97 -7.28 -7.46 -3.95
CA THR A 97 -7.50 -8.54 -2.97
C THR A 97 -8.85 -9.23 -3.20
N ASP A 98 -9.89 -8.45 -3.53
CA ASP A 98 -11.26 -8.93 -3.78
C ASP A 98 -11.40 -9.77 -5.08
N MET A 99 -10.49 -9.60 -6.04
CA MET A 99 -10.48 -10.35 -7.30
C MET A 99 -9.63 -11.63 -7.29
N VAL A 100 -8.76 -11.79 -6.28
CA VAL A 100 -7.82 -12.92 -6.13
C VAL A 100 -8.08 -13.68 -4.82
N ASP A 101 -9.18 -13.39 -4.14
CA ASP A 101 -9.52 -13.87 -2.79
C ASP A 101 -9.71 -15.39 -2.64
N THR A 102 -9.57 -16.17 -3.72
CA THR A 102 -9.58 -17.63 -3.64
C THR A 102 -8.56 -18.19 -4.61
N GLY A 103 -7.72 -19.12 -4.15
CA GLY A 103 -6.73 -19.81 -4.99
C GLY A 103 -7.31 -20.38 -6.29
N GLU A 104 -8.59 -20.77 -6.27
CA GLU A 104 -9.37 -21.16 -7.45
C GLU A 104 -9.56 -20.06 -8.50
N LYS A 105 -9.80 -18.80 -8.10
CA LYS A 105 -9.94 -17.67 -9.04
C LYS A 105 -8.59 -17.28 -9.64
N LYS A 106 -7.50 -17.41 -8.85
CA LYS A 106 -6.12 -17.23 -9.32
C LYS A 106 -5.75 -18.29 -10.36
N GLY A 107 -6.07 -19.57 -10.10
CA GLY A 107 -5.88 -20.68 -11.04
C GLY A 107 -6.66 -20.49 -12.34
N ARG A 108 -7.97 -20.18 -12.26
CA ARG A 108 -8.82 -19.98 -13.44
C ARG A 108 -8.37 -18.82 -14.34
N ARG A 109 -7.76 -17.74 -13.81
CA ARG A 109 -7.21 -16.64 -14.64
C ARG A 109 -5.88 -17.00 -15.31
N LEU A 110 -5.04 -17.78 -14.64
CA LEU A 110 -3.82 -18.34 -15.22
C LEU A 110 -4.16 -19.32 -16.36
N ASP A 111 -5.14 -20.20 -16.16
CA ASP A 111 -5.55 -21.22 -17.15
C ASP A 111 -6.28 -20.61 -18.36
N ARG A 112 -7.20 -19.64 -18.13
CA ARG A 112 -7.93 -18.99 -19.23
C ARG A 112 -7.02 -18.17 -20.15
N ARG A 113 -5.80 -17.83 -19.71
CA ARG A 113 -4.87 -17.05 -20.53
C ARG A 113 -3.76 -17.84 -21.22
N LYS A 114 -3.40 -19.01 -20.69
CA LYS A 114 -2.59 -19.97 -21.44
C LYS A 114 -3.31 -20.49 -22.70
N MET A 115 -4.65 -20.43 -22.74
CA MET A 115 -5.46 -20.85 -23.91
C MET A 115 -5.48 -19.86 -25.09
N LEU A 116 -4.86 -18.68 -24.98
CA LEU A 116 -4.91 -17.63 -26.02
C LEU A 116 -3.62 -17.53 -26.86
N GLU A 117 -2.71 -18.49 -26.74
CA GLU A 117 -1.54 -18.60 -27.61
C GLU A 117 -1.79 -19.70 -28.65
N PRO A 118 -2.03 -19.37 -29.94
CA PRO A 118 -1.89 -20.36 -31.01
C PRO A 118 -0.41 -20.65 -31.25
N GLU A 119 -0.09 -21.93 -31.49
CA GLU A 119 1.23 -22.43 -31.93
C GLU A 119 1.71 -21.81 -33.25
#